data_AF-A0A354FD96-F1
#
_entry.id   AF-A0A354FD96-F1
#
_cell.length_a   1.000
_cell.length_b   1.000
_cell.length_c   1.000
_cell.angle_alpha   90.00
_cell.angle_beta   90.00
_cell.angle_gamma   90.00
#
_symmetry.space_group_name_H-M   'P 1'
#
loop_
_entity.id
_entity.type
_entity.pdbx_description
1 polymer ?
#
loop_
_entity_poly.entity_id
_entity_poly.type
_entity_poly.pdbx_seq_one_letter_code
_entity_poly.pdbx_strand_id
1 'polypeptide(L)'
;MEMVPASLARTLGSHVVIGVDLKQKGAVEEPQTLIQVVQRGIDIMTLQGVRQDLQSADLVISPMEYDGKLDDFGRVAEQLERGRQAALEAIPDLERLLFKRNISSDKPYYGTK
;
A
#
# COMPACT_ATOMS: atom_id res chain seq x y z
N MET A 1 13.95 2.82 5.12
CA MET A 1 12.85 3.77 4.86
C MET A 1 11.68 2.95 4.36
N GLU A 2 10.68 2.77 5.21
CA GLU A 2 9.42 2.08 4.87
C GLU A 2 8.60 3.03 3.99
N MET A 3 8.18 2.59 2.80
CA MET A 3 7.41 3.44 1.87
C MET A 3 5.92 3.52 2.22
N VAL A 4 5.44 2.60 3.07
CA VAL A 4 4.07 2.59 3.62
C VAL A 4 4.16 2.13 5.08
N PRO A 5 4.19 3.03 6.08
CA PRO A 5 4.43 2.71 7.49
C PRO A 5 3.26 2.02 8.20
N ALA A 6 2.80 0.90 7.64
CA ALA A 6 1.63 0.17 8.12
C ALA A 6 1.90 -0.47 9.48
N SER A 7 3.12 -0.96 9.71
CA SER A 7 3.55 -1.52 10.99
C SER A 7 3.50 -0.48 12.11
N LEU A 8 3.98 0.74 11.86
CA LEU A 8 3.92 1.85 12.80
C LEU A 8 2.46 2.26 13.10
N ALA A 9 1.60 2.34 12.09
CA ALA A 9 0.18 2.64 12.30
C ALA A 9 -0.48 1.64 13.26
N ARG A 10 -0.14 0.34 13.17
CA ARG A 10 -0.56 -0.68 14.13
C ARG A 10 -0.04 -0.43 15.54
N THR A 11 1.26 -0.15 15.67
CA THR A 11 1.88 0.15 16.97
C THR A 11 1.23 1.35 17.65
N LEU A 12 0.78 2.33 16.88
CA LEU A 12 0.03 3.50 17.37
C LEU A 12 -1.42 3.20 17.78
N GLY A 13 -1.87 1.95 17.68
CA GLY A 13 -3.19 1.50 18.14
C GLY A 13 -4.25 1.37 17.04
N SER A 14 -3.88 1.53 15.77
CA SER A 14 -4.84 1.44 14.66
C SER A 14 -5.46 0.05 14.56
N HIS A 15 -6.79 -0.01 14.67
CA HIS A 15 -7.54 -1.27 14.60
C HIS A 15 -7.69 -1.79 13.17
N VAL A 16 -7.68 -0.90 12.18
CA VAL A 16 -7.68 -1.25 10.75
C VAL A 16 -6.62 -0.37 10.10
N VAL A 17 -5.78 -0.96 9.25
CA VAL A 17 -4.73 -0.24 8.53
C VAL A 17 -4.90 -0.48 7.04
N ILE A 18 -5.08 0.61 6.29
CA ILE A 18 -5.18 0.59 4.84
C ILE A 18 -3.93 1.25 4.28
N GLY A 19 -3.15 0.48 3.52
CA GLY A 19 -1.97 0.99 2.82
C GLY A 19 -2.35 1.57 1.47
N VAL A 20 -1.68 2.65 1.06
CA VAL A 20 -1.76 3.15 -0.31
C VAL A 20 -0.37 3.08 -0.91
N ASP A 21 -0.19 2.24 -1.93
CA ASP A 21 1.10 2.06 -2.60
C ASP A 21 1.07 2.73 -3.98
N LEU A 22 1.88 3.77 -4.13
CA LEU A 22 2.02 4.54 -5.38
C LEU A 22 3.16 4.00 -6.27
N LYS A 23 3.82 2.91 -5.88
CA LYS A 23 4.92 2.35 -6.67
C LYS A 23 4.43 1.91 -8.03
N GLN A 24 5.18 2.32 -9.05
CA GLN A 24 5.04 1.80 -10.40
C GLN A 24 5.46 0.33 -10.41
N LYS A 25 4.60 -0.56 -10.91
CA LYS A 25 5.06 -1.86 -11.40
C LYS A 25 5.78 -1.61 -12.73
N GLY A 26 7.01 -1.09 -12.64
CA GLY A 26 7.81 -0.78 -13.82
C GLY A 26 7.95 -2.01 -14.72
N ALA A 27 7.71 -1.84 -16.02
CA ALA A 27 8.21 -2.78 -17.01
C ALA A 27 9.72 -2.93 -16.78
N VAL A 28 10.20 -4.18 -16.74
CA VAL A 28 11.60 -4.49 -16.53
C VAL A 28 12.37 -4.03 -17.76
N GLU A 29 12.81 -2.77 -17.80
CA GLU A 29 13.82 -2.36 -18.78
C GLU A 29 15.17 -2.96 -18.40
N GLU A 30 15.86 -3.53 -19.39
CA GLU A 30 17.20 -4.05 -19.19
C GLU A 30 18.17 -2.88 -18.96
N PRO A 31 18.95 -2.91 -17.86
CA PRO A 31 19.89 -1.83 -17.57
C PRO A 31 20.95 -1.76 -18.67
N GLN A 32 21.06 -0.60 -19.31
CA GLN A 32 21.99 -0.37 -20.42
C GLN A 32 23.37 0.13 -19.96
N THR A 33 23.54 0.40 -18.66
CA THR A 33 24.77 0.93 -18.08
C THR A 33 25.09 0.33 -16.71
N LEU A 34 26.37 0.31 -16.33
CA LEU A 34 26.83 -0.24 -15.05
C LEU A 34 26.21 0.49 -13.84
N ILE A 35 26.00 1.82 -13.95
CA ILE A 35 25.35 2.60 -12.88
C ILE A 35 23.88 2.18 -12.68
N GLN A 36 23.16 1.84 -13.76
CA GLN A 36 21.80 1.34 -13.69
C GLN A 36 21.73 -0.07 -13.07
N VAL A 37 22.75 -0.91 -13.29
CA VAL A 37 22.85 -2.23 -12.63
C VAL A 37 23.00 -2.05 -11.11
N VAL A 38 23.86 -1.13 -10.67
CA VAL A 38 24.03 -0.81 -9.24
C VAL A 38 22.74 -0.25 -8.64
N GLN A 39 22.09 0.69 -9.34
CA GLN A 39 20.82 1.27 -8.90
C GLN A 39 19.73 0.18 -8.77
N ARG A 40 19.64 -0.73 -9.74
CA ARG A 40 18.70 -1.86 -9.72
C ARG A 40 18.97 -2.82 -8.56
N GLY A 41 20.25 -3.06 -8.21
CA GLY A 41 20.60 -3.83 -7.03
C GLY A 41 20.08 -3.20 -5.72
N ILE A 42 20.22 -1.88 -5.60
CA ILE A 42 19.71 -1.09 -4.46
C ILE A 42 18.16 -1.14 -4.42
N ASP A 43 17.51 -0.99 -5.57
CA ASP A 43 16.05 -1.04 -5.69
C ASP A 43 15.51 -2.44 -5.31
N ILE A 44 16.16 -3.52 -5.75
CA ILE A 44 15.79 -4.90 -5.38
C ILE A 44 15.92 -5.13 -3.87
N MET A 45 17.01 -4.69 -3.25
CA MET A 45 17.22 -4.83 -1.81
C MET A 45 16.19 -4.04 -1.00
N THR A 46 15.83 -2.84 -1.45
CA THR A 46 14.80 -2.01 -0.79
C THR A 46 13.38 -2.55 -0.99
N LEU A 47 13.10 -3.23 -2.10
CA LEU A 47 11.81 -3.91 -2.33
C LEU A 47 11.54 -5.05 -1.33
N GLN A 48 12.58 -5.70 -0.79
CA GLN A 48 12.38 -6.76 0.21
C GLN A 48 11.82 -6.20 1.53
N GLY A 49 12.27 -5.03 1.99
CA GLY A 49 11.72 -4.38 3.19
C GLY A 49 10.26 -3.99 3.01
N VAL A 50 9.93 -3.35 1.87
CA VAL A 50 8.56 -2.88 1.55
C VAL A 50 7.54 -4.03 1.53
N ARG A 51 7.93 -5.22 1.08
CA ARG A 51 7.05 -6.39 1.06
C ARG A 51 6.71 -6.92 2.46
N GLN A 52 7.57 -6.72 3.45
CA GLN A 52 7.26 -7.06 4.84
C GLN A 52 6.37 -6.00 5.49
N ASP A 53 6.56 -4.75 5.10
CA ASP A 53 5.81 -3.60 5.63
C ASP A 53 4.34 -3.62 5.19
N LEU A 54 4.07 -3.88 3.90
CA LEU A 54 2.71 -3.99 3.36
C LEU A 54 1.91 -5.16 3.95
N GLN A 55 2.56 -6.21 4.49
CA GLN A 55 1.86 -7.31 5.17
C GLN A 55 1.17 -6.87 6.46
N SER A 56 1.56 -5.72 7.02
CA SER A 56 0.94 -5.17 8.23
C SER A 56 -0.37 -4.42 7.95
N ALA A 57 -0.67 -4.14 6.68
CA ALA A 57 -1.93 -3.54 6.24
C ALA A 57 -2.99 -4.63 6.01
N ASP A 58 -4.24 -4.34 6.39
CA ASP A 58 -5.40 -5.22 6.13
C ASP A 58 -5.83 -5.19 4.66
N LEU A 59 -5.56 -4.06 3.98
CA LEU A 59 -5.84 -3.82 2.57
C LEU A 59 -4.79 -2.87 2.00
N VAL A 60 -4.38 -3.09 0.76
CA VAL A 60 -3.49 -2.18 0.03
C VAL A 60 -4.21 -1.73 -1.24
N ILE A 61 -4.34 -0.42 -1.41
CA ILE A 61 -4.89 0.21 -2.61
C ILE A 61 -3.72 0.70 -3.46
N SER A 62 -3.68 0.30 -4.73
CA SER A 62 -2.60 0.65 -5.66
C SER A 62 -3.17 1.37 -6.88
N PRO A 63 -3.26 2.71 -6.85
CA PRO A 63 -3.93 3.49 -7.90
C PRO A 63 -3.12 3.65 -9.20
N MET A 64 -1.88 3.13 -9.25
CA MET A 64 -0.96 3.33 -10.37
C MET A 64 -0.56 2.00 -11.01
N GLU A 65 -1.12 1.70 -12.19
CA GLU A 65 -0.61 0.68 -13.11
C GLU A 65 0.25 1.26 -14.25
N TYR A 66 0.45 2.58 -14.28
CA TYR A 66 1.00 3.31 -15.44
C TYR A 66 2.16 4.25 -15.09
N ASP A 67 3.02 4.46 -16.09
CA ASP A 67 4.34 5.13 -16.11
C ASP A 67 4.32 6.65 -15.80
N GLY A 68 3.69 7.05 -14.70
CA GLY A 68 3.67 8.43 -14.21
C GLY A 68 4.94 8.76 -13.45
N LYS A 69 5.76 9.67 -13.97
CA LYS A 69 6.93 10.16 -13.24
C LYS A 69 6.51 11.05 -12.07
N LEU A 70 7.29 11.01 -10.99
CA LEU A 70 7.04 11.77 -9.76
C LEU A 70 7.06 13.30 -9.97
N ASP A 71 7.69 13.75 -11.05
CA ASP A 71 7.85 15.16 -11.44
C ASP A 71 6.84 15.61 -12.51
N ASP A 72 5.91 14.74 -12.93
CA ASP A 72 4.90 15.07 -13.94
C ASP A 72 3.69 15.80 -13.32
N PHE A 73 3.94 17.01 -12.83
CA PHE A 73 2.92 17.89 -12.23
C PHE A 73 1.85 18.36 -13.24
N GLY A 74 2.06 18.14 -14.55
CA GLY A 74 1.08 18.45 -15.59
C GLY A 74 -0.14 17.53 -15.55
N ARG A 75 -0.04 16.36 -14.90
CA ARG A 75 -1.08 15.32 -14.89
C ARG A 75 -1.75 15.12 -13.53
N VAL A 76 -1.62 16.08 -12.61
CA VAL A 76 -2.18 15.99 -11.25
C VAL A 76 -3.68 15.67 -11.26
N ALA A 77 -4.46 16.31 -12.13
CA ALA A 77 -5.90 16.06 -12.20
C ALA A 77 -6.23 14.60 -12.60
N GLU A 78 -5.47 14.04 -13.54
CA GLU A 78 -5.62 12.65 -13.98
C GLU A 78 -5.17 11.66 -12.89
N GLN A 79 -4.09 11.97 -12.18
CA GLN A 79 -3.61 11.16 -11.05
C GLN A 79 -4.61 11.15 -9.89
N LEU A 80 -5.22 12.31 -9.59
CA LEU A 80 -6.25 12.43 -8.55
C LEU A 80 -7.48 11.60 -8.90
N GLU A 81 -7.96 11.69 -10.14
CA GLU A 81 -9.13 10.92 -10.58
C GLU A 81 -8.86 9.41 -10.53
N ARG A 82 -7.65 8.97 -10.91
CA ARG A 82 -7.26 7.55 -10.76
C ARG A 82 -7.23 7.10 -9.31
N GLY A 83 -6.66 7.92 -8.41
CA GLY A 83 -6.71 7.66 -6.97
C GLY A 83 -8.15 7.52 -6.47
N ARG A 84 -9.05 8.38 -6.95
CA ARG A 84 -10.47 8.34 -6.61
C ARG A 84 -11.14 7.04 -7.09
N GLN A 85 -10.90 6.63 -8.34
CA GLN A 85 -11.47 5.41 -8.89
C GLN A 85 -10.98 4.17 -8.14
N ALA A 86 -9.68 4.05 -7.89
CA ALA A 86 -9.11 2.94 -7.12
C ALA A 86 -9.68 2.87 -5.69
N ALA A 87 -9.92 4.02 -5.06
CA ALA A 87 -10.57 4.07 -3.75
C ALA A 87 -12.04 3.65 -3.81
N LEU A 88 -12.78 4.06 -4.85
CA LEU A 88 -14.18 3.64 -5.05
C LEU A 88 -14.29 2.13 -5.28
N GLU A 89 -13.41 1.56 -6.09
CA GLU A 89 -13.36 0.12 -6.36
C GLU A 89 -13.06 -0.70 -5.10
N ALA A 90 -12.31 -0.12 -4.16
CA ALA A 90 -12.00 -0.73 -2.87
C ALA A 90 -13.13 -0.62 -1.83
N ILE A 91 -14.20 0.15 -2.07
CA ILE A 91 -15.31 0.33 -1.09
C ILE A 91 -15.87 -1.01 -0.57
N PRO A 92 -16.19 -2.00 -1.41
CA PRO A 92 -16.73 -3.27 -0.92
C PRO A 92 -15.77 -4.01 0.03
N ASP A 93 -14.46 -3.93 -0.21
CA ASP A 93 -13.44 -4.51 0.69
C ASP A 93 -13.34 -3.75 2.01
N LEU A 94 -13.40 -2.42 1.94
CA LEU A 94 -13.42 -1.57 3.13
C LEU A 94 -14.64 -1.85 4.01
N GLU A 95 -15.83 -1.97 3.41
CA GLU A 95 -17.06 -2.33 4.12
C GLU A 95 -16.94 -3.70 4.78
N ARG A 96 -16.39 -4.70 4.07
CA ARG A 96 -16.12 -6.04 4.64
C ARG A 96 -15.19 -5.98 5.85
N LEU A 97 -14.12 -5.19 5.80
CA LEU A 97 -13.18 -5.03 6.90
C LEU A 97 -13.82 -4.40 8.12
N LEU A 98 -14.62 -3.35 7.92
CA LEU A 98 -15.35 -2.68 9.00
C LEU A 98 -16.41 -3.61 9.61
N PHE A 99 -17.13 -4.37 8.79
CA PHE A 99 -18.17 -5.29 9.26
C PHE A 99 -17.61 -6.49 10.04
N LYS A 100 -16.54 -7.13 9.54
CA LYS A 100 -15.86 -8.25 10.25
C LYS A 100 -15.38 -7.84 11.64
N ARG A 101 -15.01 -6.57 11.81
CA ARG A 101 -14.63 -6.01 13.10
C ARG A 101 -15.83 -5.86 14.04
N ASN A 102 -16.96 -5.31 13.57
CA ASN A 102 -18.16 -5.13 14.39
C ASN A 102 -18.61 -6.45 15.04
N ILE A 103 -18.49 -7.57 14.33
CA ILE A 103 -18.84 -8.91 14.85
C ILE A 103 -17.83 -9.40 15.91
N SER A 104 -16.56 -8.98 15.83
CA SER A 104 -15.50 -9.40 16.77
C SER A 104 -15.46 -8.58 18.05
N SER A 105 -15.92 -7.32 18.02
CA SER A 105 -16.06 -6.45 19.20
C SER A 105 -17.27 -6.79 20.08
N ASP A 106 -18.20 -7.61 19.58
CA ASP A 106 -19.48 -7.93 20.23
C ASP A 106 -19.51 -9.30 20.94
N LYS A 107 -18.34 -9.95 21.10
CA LYS A 107 -18.27 -11.17 21.91
C LYS A 107 -18.22 -10.79 23.40
N PRO A 108 -19.23 -11.15 24.22
CA PRO A 108 -19.18 -10.92 25.64
C PRO A 108 -18.02 -11.72 26.23
N TYR A 109 -17.15 -11.03 26.97
CA TYR A 109 -16.13 -11.65 27.80
C TYR A 109 -16.82 -12.54 28.85
N TYR A 110 -17.03 -13.81 28.52
CA TYR A 110 -17.26 -14.83 29.54
C TYR A 110 -15.92 -15.10 30.23
N GLY A 111 -15.65 -14.29 31.26
CA GLY A 111 -14.63 -14.60 32.24
C GLY A 111 -14.99 -15.93 32.91
N THR A 112 -14.22 -16.96 32.62
CA THR A 112 -14.17 -18.19 33.42
C THR A 112 -13.71 -17.83 34.83
N LYS A 113 -14.51 -18.30 35.80
CA LYS A 113 -14.24 -18.29 37.24
C LYS A 113 -12.92 -18.97 37.59
#